data_AF-L7EBC1-F1
#
_entry.id   AF-L7EBC1-F1
#
_cell.length_a   1.000
_cell.length_b   1.000
_cell.length_c   1.000
_cell.angle_alpha   90.00
_cell.angle_beta   90.00
_cell.angle_gamma   90.00
#
_symmetry.space_group_name_H-M   'P 1'
#
loop_
_entity.id
_entity.type
_entity.pdbx_description
1 polymer ?
#
loop_
_entity_poly.entity_id
_entity_poly.type
_entity_poly.pdbx_seq_one_letter_code
_entity_poly.pdbx_strand_id
1 'polypeptide(L)'
;MQPQTNPWQQRIFRLSLTLCVISFLSATFTIYAYWWEKNQTRETAKNNARQEAIRAAKEIDTQLRKLQDSVNSIAHDISQGKLKDQQLLERLKSTIEQNPNWFGLGVAYAPYTYKPQMRLYAPYYIRKQGKLQLLQLESFYDYTQPRKGDWYIQSLASGSVWLEPYFGVASNTFLAEFGTPFYRLNPKTKKIFLLG
;
A
#
# COMPACT_ATOMS: atom_id res chain seq x y z
N MET A 1 -4.22 -6.94 -89.61
CA MET A 1 -4.69 -5.58 -89.30
C MET A 1 -3.99 -5.11 -88.03
N GLN A 2 -3.02 -4.20 -88.14
CA GLN A 2 -2.39 -3.60 -86.96
C GLN A 2 -3.25 -2.41 -86.51
N PRO A 3 -3.65 -2.31 -85.23
CA PRO A 3 -4.49 -1.21 -84.77
C PRO A 3 -3.68 0.09 -84.75
N GLN A 4 -4.11 1.09 -85.50
CA GLN A 4 -3.59 2.45 -85.37
C GLN A 4 -4.11 3.06 -84.07
N THR A 5 -3.27 3.07 -83.03
CA THR A 5 -3.59 3.68 -81.74
C THR A 5 -3.36 5.18 -81.77
N ASN A 6 -4.37 5.98 -81.38
CA ASN A 6 -4.30 7.44 -81.36
C ASN A 6 -3.25 7.95 -80.34
N PRO A 7 -2.30 8.83 -80.71
CA PRO A 7 -1.25 9.32 -79.82
C PRO A 7 -1.78 10.04 -78.57
N TRP A 8 -2.96 10.65 -78.64
CA TRP A 8 -3.61 11.28 -77.48
C TRP A 8 -4.13 10.25 -76.47
N GLN A 9 -4.67 9.13 -76.94
CA GLN A 9 -5.11 8.04 -76.06
C GLN A 9 -3.93 7.42 -75.31
N GLN A 10 -2.79 7.24 -75.97
CA GLN A 10 -1.57 6.73 -75.31
C GLN A 10 -1.03 7.71 -74.25
N ARG A 11 -1.09 9.03 -74.51
CA ARG A 11 -0.65 10.05 -73.54
C ARG A 11 -1.57 10.11 -72.32
N ILE A 12 -2.89 10.09 -72.52
CA ILE A 12 -3.87 10.07 -71.42
C ILE A 12 -3.72 8.79 -70.59
N PHE A 13 -3.55 7.64 -71.22
CA PHE A 13 -3.32 6.37 -70.53
C PHE A 13 -2.03 6.41 -69.68
N ARG A 14 -0.92 6.92 -70.22
CA ARG A 14 0.33 7.07 -69.46
C ARG A 14 0.17 8.01 -68.27
N LEU A 15 -0.50 9.15 -68.45
CA LEU A 15 -0.77 10.10 -67.36
C LEU A 15 -1.64 9.48 -66.26
N SER A 16 -2.72 8.80 -66.64
CA SER A 16 -3.60 8.08 -65.69
C SER A 16 -2.83 6.99 -64.94
N LEU A 17 -2.00 6.21 -65.64
CA LEU A 17 -1.17 5.18 -65.03
C LEU A 17 -0.18 5.79 -64.02
N THR A 18 0.49 6.88 -64.38
CA THR A 18 1.41 7.57 -63.45
C THR A 18 0.70 8.09 -62.20
N LEU A 19 -0.50 8.65 -62.35
CA LEU A 19 -1.31 9.11 -61.21
C LEU A 19 -1.75 7.96 -60.30
N CYS A 20 -2.16 6.83 -60.87
CA CYS A 20 -2.49 5.63 -60.09
C CYS A 20 -1.29 5.10 -59.31
N VAL A 21 -0.11 5.05 -59.93
CA VAL A 21 1.12 4.61 -59.26
C VAL A 21 1.49 5.56 -58.12
N ILE A 22 1.43 6.87 -58.34
CA ILE A 22 1.71 7.88 -57.30
C ILE A 22 0.72 7.75 -56.14
N SER A 23 -0.58 7.60 -56.44
CA SER A 23 -1.62 7.42 -55.42
C SER A 23 -1.40 6.13 -54.62
N PHE A 24 -1.05 5.03 -55.29
CA PHE A 24 -0.74 3.76 -54.63
C PHE A 24 0.49 3.87 -53.72
N LEU A 25 1.58 4.48 -54.20
CA LEU A 25 2.78 4.70 -53.39
C LEU A 25 2.48 5.58 -52.17
N SER A 26 1.71 6.66 -52.34
CA SER A 26 1.28 7.52 -51.24
C SER A 26 0.45 6.75 -50.21
N ALA A 27 -0.51 5.93 -50.64
CA ALA A 27 -1.33 5.12 -49.75
C ALA A 27 -0.50 4.08 -48.96
N THR A 28 0.44 3.40 -49.62
CA THR A 28 1.33 2.45 -48.91
C THR A 28 2.25 3.15 -47.90
N PHE A 29 2.74 4.34 -48.23
CA PHE A 29 3.55 5.15 -47.33
C PHE A 29 2.76 5.61 -46.09
N THR A 30 1.51 6.09 -46.27
CA THR A 30 0.67 6.50 -45.14
C THR A 30 0.25 5.33 -44.26
N ILE A 31 -0.04 4.16 -44.84
CA ILE A 31 -0.31 2.93 -44.08
C ILE A 31 0.91 2.54 -43.24
N TYR A 32 2.11 2.56 -43.82
CA TYR A 32 3.34 2.24 -43.11
C TYR A 32 3.62 3.24 -41.98
N ALA A 33 3.51 4.54 -42.26
CA ALA A 33 3.70 5.61 -41.27
C ALA A 33 2.69 5.49 -40.12
N TYR A 34 1.42 5.25 -40.42
CA TYR A 34 0.37 5.03 -39.43
C TYR A 34 0.65 3.81 -38.56
N TRP A 35 1.09 2.69 -39.16
CA TRP A 35 1.39 1.47 -38.41
C TRP A 35 2.60 1.67 -37.49
N TRP A 36 3.64 2.36 -37.96
CA TRP A 36 4.80 2.73 -37.17
C TRP A 36 4.43 3.61 -35.97
N GLU A 37 3.70 4.71 -36.21
CA GLU A 37 3.26 5.64 -35.16
C GLU A 37 2.35 4.96 -34.13
N LYS A 38 1.40 4.15 -34.60
CA LYS A 38 0.50 3.39 -33.73
C LYS A 38 1.26 2.42 -32.83
N ASN A 39 2.28 1.74 -33.36
CA ASN A 39 3.10 0.83 -32.58
C ASN A 39 3.93 1.58 -31.53
N GLN A 40 4.56 2.70 -31.90
CA GLN A 40 5.33 3.55 -30.99
C GLN A 40 4.45 4.15 -29.88
N THR A 41 3.26 4.64 -30.24
CA THR A 41 2.28 5.20 -29.29
C THR A 41 1.81 4.14 -28.31
N ARG A 42 1.52 2.92 -28.78
CA ARG A 42 1.09 1.81 -27.91
C ARG A 42 2.19 1.38 -26.94
N GLU A 43 3.42 1.21 -27.42
CA GLU A 43 4.54 0.83 -26.54
C GLU A 43 4.87 1.94 -25.55
N THR A 44 4.81 3.21 -25.96
CA THR A 44 4.98 4.37 -25.07
C THR A 44 3.88 4.41 -24.01
N ALA A 45 2.62 4.26 -24.39
CA ALA A 45 1.49 4.23 -23.45
C ALA A 45 1.62 3.07 -22.45
N LYS A 46 2.02 1.88 -22.92
CA LYS A 46 2.27 0.71 -22.07
C LYS A 46 3.43 0.95 -21.10
N ASN A 47 4.54 1.51 -21.57
CA ASN A 47 5.68 1.85 -20.73
C ASN A 47 5.31 2.91 -19.70
N ASN A 48 4.58 3.96 -20.09
CA ASN A 48 4.12 5.00 -19.17
C ASN A 48 3.20 4.42 -18.09
N ALA A 49 2.22 3.58 -18.48
CA ALA A 49 1.35 2.90 -17.53
C ALA A 49 2.14 2.00 -16.56
N ARG A 50 3.16 1.29 -17.05
CA ARG A 50 4.05 0.48 -16.21
C ARG A 50 4.85 1.34 -15.24
N GLN A 51 5.42 2.46 -15.70
CA GLN A 51 6.18 3.38 -14.86
C GLN A 51 5.29 4.02 -13.79
N GLU A 52 4.05 4.35 -14.14
CA GLU A 52 3.08 4.89 -13.18
C GLU A 52 2.71 3.86 -12.12
N ALA A 53 2.45 2.61 -12.52
CA ALA A 53 2.21 1.51 -11.58
C ALA A 53 3.40 1.27 -10.64
N ILE A 54 4.63 1.33 -11.16
CA ILE A 54 5.86 1.21 -10.34
C ILE A 54 5.97 2.38 -9.35
N ARG A 55 5.68 3.62 -9.79
CA ARG A 55 5.70 4.80 -8.94
C ARG A 55 4.67 4.71 -7.81
N ALA A 56 3.43 4.36 -8.14
CA ALA A 56 2.37 4.16 -7.16
C ALA A 56 2.73 3.05 -6.15
N ALA A 57 3.25 1.91 -6.61
CA ALA A 57 3.69 0.83 -5.73
C ALA A 57 4.82 1.27 -4.79
N LYS A 58 5.79 2.05 -5.29
CA LYS A 58 6.89 2.59 -4.48
C LYS A 58 6.41 3.58 -3.43
N GLU A 59 5.43 4.42 -3.78
CA GLU A 59 4.83 5.37 -2.83
C GLU A 59 4.13 4.62 -1.69
N ILE A 60 3.34 3.59 -2.02
CA ILE A 60 2.70 2.71 -1.02
C ILE A 60 3.76 2.04 -0.14
N ASP A 61 4.77 1.39 -0.72
CA ASP A 61 5.85 0.71 0.02
C ASP A 61 6.57 1.67 0.98
N THR A 62 6.81 2.91 0.56
CA THR A 62 7.42 3.95 1.41
C THR A 62 6.55 4.26 2.63
N GLN A 63 5.23 4.40 2.46
CA GLN A 63 4.32 4.65 3.57
C GLN A 63 4.23 3.44 4.52
N LEU A 64 4.19 2.23 3.98
CA LEU A 64 4.13 1.00 4.75
C LEU A 64 5.42 0.79 5.57
N ARG A 65 6.60 1.00 4.98
CA ARG A 65 7.89 0.93 5.71
C ARG A 65 7.96 1.94 6.84
N LYS A 66 7.55 3.19 6.60
CA LYS A 66 7.50 4.22 7.63
C LYS A 66 6.63 3.80 8.83
N LEU A 67 5.50 3.14 8.56
CA LEU A 67 4.63 2.59 9.59
C LEU A 67 5.34 1.47 10.36
N GLN A 68 5.93 0.50 9.67
CA GLN A 68 6.68 -0.60 10.29
C GLN A 68 7.82 -0.09 11.19
N ASP A 69 8.64 0.83 10.69
CA ASP A 69 9.77 1.40 11.41
C ASP A 69 9.32 2.11 12.69
N SER A 70 8.21 2.86 12.63
CA SER A 70 7.67 3.57 13.78
C SER A 70 7.08 2.63 14.83
N VAL A 71 6.32 1.61 14.39
CA VAL A 71 5.74 0.59 15.26
C VAL A 71 6.86 -0.23 15.94
N ASN A 72 7.89 -0.63 15.18
CA ASN A 72 9.07 -1.31 15.72
C ASN A 72 9.86 -0.42 16.70
N SER A 73 10.01 0.88 16.41
CA SER A 73 10.66 1.83 17.32
C SER A 73 9.90 1.94 18.64
N ILE A 74 8.56 2.03 18.61
CA ILE A 74 7.74 2.08 19.82
C ILE A 74 7.89 0.78 20.61
N ALA A 75 7.75 -0.38 19.95
CA ALA A 75 7.91 -1.68 20.59
C ALA A 75 9.31 -1.85 21.21
N HIS A 76 10.36 -1.37 20.53
CA HIS A 76 11.72 -1.37 21.05
C HIS A 76 11.87 -0.46 22.27
N ASP A 77 11.33 0.76 22.23
CA ASP A 77 11.38 1.71 23.35
C ASP A 77 10.66 1.18 24.59
N ILE A 78 9.51 0.50 24.41
CA ILE A 78 8.81 -0.20 25.49
C ILE A 78 9.68 -1.35 26.01
N SER A 79 10.26 -2.13 25.11
CA SER A 79 11.06 -3.31 25.46
C SER A 79 12.32 -3.01 26.26
N GLN A 80 12.93 -1.86 25.99
CA GLN A 80 14.09 -1.35 26.72
C GLN A 80 13.70 -0.59 28.00
N GLY A 81 12.40 -0.46 28.31
CA GLY A 81 11.91 0.34 29.43
C GLY A 81 12.18 1.84 29.30
N LYS A 82 12.51 2.32 28.09
CA LYS A 82 12.72 3.74 27.78
C LYS A 82 11.39 4.48 27.77
N LEU A 83 10.35 3.84 27.25
CA LEU A 83 8.98 4.36 27.27
C LEU A 83 8.25 3.83 28.51
N LYS A 84 7.99 4.74 29.47
CA LYS A 84 7.22 4.39 30.67
C LYS A 84 5.73 4.36 30.36
N ASP A 85 4.99 3.56 31.11
CA ASP A 85 3.55 3.38 30.99
C ASP A 85 2.76 4.72 31.04
N GLN A 86 3.24 5.72 31.79
CA GLN A 86 2.64 7.06 31.87
C GLN A 86 2.83 7.90 30.59
N GLN A 87 3.91 7.66 29.84
CA GLN A 87 4.28 8.40 28.63
C GLN A 87 3.75 7.73 27.36
N LEU A 88 3.25 6.49 27.47
CA LEU A 88 2.79 5.70 26.34
C LEU A 88 1.70 6.43 25.54
N LEU A 89 0.65 6.92 26.21
CA LEU A 89 -0.48 7.56 25.53
C LEU A 89 -0.07 8.82 24.76
N GLU A 90 0.86 9.61 25.31
CA GLU A 90 1.39 10.80 24.64
C GLU A 90 2.26 10.43 23.45
N ARG A 91 3.13 9.40 23.60
CA ARG A 91 3.95 8.90 22.49
C ARG A 91 3.10 8.37 21.34
N LEU A 92 2.06 7.58 21.64
CA LEU A 92 1.13 7.07 20.62
C LEU A 92 0.38 8.21 19.92
N LYS A 93 -0.15 9.17 20.70
CA LYS A 93 -0.85 10.34 20.19
C LYS A 93 0.03 11.18 19.26
N SER A 94 1.24 11.54 19.70
CA SER A 94 2.17 12.32 18.91
C SER A 94 2.57 11.60 17.61
N THR A 95 2.78 10.28 17.68
CA THR A 95 3.13 9.48 16.50
C THR A 95 2.00 9.48 15.47
N ILE A 96 0.75 9.26 15.88
CA ILE A 96 -0.39 9.26 14.93
C ILE A 96 -0.74 10.67 14.43
N GLU A 97 -0.46 11.73 15.21
CA GLU A 97 -0.60 13.13 14.76
C GLU A 97 0.41 13.48 13.65
N GLN A 98 1.65 13.00 13.76
CA GLN A 98 2.70 13.20 12.76
C GLN A 98 2.51 12.36 11.48
N ASN A 99 1.58 11.41 11.49
CA ASN A 99 1.30 10.50 10.38
C ASN A 99 -0.19 10.57 9.98
N PRO A 100 -0.60 11.62 9.24
CA PRO A 100 -2.02 11.86 8.93
C PRO A 100 -2.67 10.76 8.08
N ASN A 101 -1.87 10.00 7.34
CA ASN A 101 -2.33 8.90 6.49
C ASN A 101 -2.67 7.62 7.28
N TRP A 102 -2.36 7.56 8.58
CA TRP A 102 -2.64 6.37 9.39
C TRP A 102 -4.03 6.44 10.01
N PHE A 103 -4.74 5.31 9.91
CA PHE A 103 -6.07 5.19 10.48
C PHE A 103 -6.03 5.08 12.01
N GLY A 104 -5.14 4.26 12.56
CA GLY A 104 -5.06 4.01 13.99
C GLY A 104 -3.70 3.50 14.44
N LEU A 105 -3.44 3.61 15.73
CA LEU A 105 -2.22 3.14 16.40
C LEU A 105 -2.53 2.82 17.84
N GLY A 106 -2.12 1.65 18.31
CA GLY A 106 -2.38 1.20 19.68
C GLY A 106 -1.31 0.25 20.19
N VAL A 107 -1.45 -0.11 21.45
CA VAL A 107 -0.62 -1.11 22.13
C VAL A 107 -1.57 -1.97 22.95
N ALA A 108 -1.43 -3.29 22.87
CA ALA A 108 -2.24 -4.23 23.64
C ALA A 108 -1.35 -5.05 24.54
N TYR A 109 -1.63 -5.01 25.85
CA TYR A 109 -0.83 -5.71 26.83
C TYR A 109 -1.35 -7.13 27.05
N ALA A 110 -0.44 -8.07 27.30
CA ALA A 110 -0.75 -9.41 27.78
C ALA A 110 -1.43 -9.32 29.15
N PRO A 111 -2.27 -10.31 29.51
CA PRO A 111 -3.07 -10.23 30.71
C PRO A 111 -2.26 -9.93 31.98
N TYR A 112 -2.71 -8.95 32.77
CA TYR A 112 -2.11 -8.54 34.05
C TYR A 112 -0.69 -7.97 33.96
N THR A 113 -0.20 -7.64 32.76
CA THR A 113 1.18 -7.15 32.59
C THR A 113 1.32 -5.63 32.66
N TYR A 114 0.26 -4.87 32.36
CA TYR A 114 0.24 -3.41 32.54
C TYR A 114 0.17 -3.04 34.03
N LYS A 115 -0.84 -3.57 34.74
CA LYS A 115 -0.99 -3.46 36.20
C LYS A 115 -1.53 -4.78 36.76
N PRO A 116 -1.09 -5.24 37.95
CA PRO A 116 -1.54 -6.51 38.52
C PRO A 116 -3.05 -6.61 38.75
N GLN A 117 -3.73 -5.47 38.98
CA GLN A 117 -5.18 -5.44 39.23
C GLN A 117 -6.01 -5.30 37.93
N MET A 118 -5.36 -5.16 36.77
CA MET A 118 -6.01 -4.89 35.50
C MET A 118 -5.72 -6.04 34.54
N ARG A 119 -6.73 -6.84 34.24
CA ARG A 119 -6.58 -8.00 33.36
C ARG A 119 -6.16 -7.55 31.95
N LEU A 120 -6.94 -6.69 31.31
CA LEU A 120 -6.68 -6.24 29.94
C LEU A 120 -6.45 -4.74 29.93
N TYR A 121 -5.53 -4.31 29.07
CA TYR A 121 -5.24 -2.90 28.82
C TYR A 121 -4.74 -2.76 27.40
N ALA A 122 -5.55 -2.13 26.55
CA ALA A 122 -5.21 -1.95 25.15
C ALA A 122 -5.65 -0.58 24.63
N PRO A 123 -4.90 0.49 24.96
CA PRO A 123 -5.17 1.82 24.42
C PRO A 123 -4.91 1.86 22.92
N TYR A 124 -5.88 2.41 22.19
CA TYR A 124 -5.87 2.48 20.73
C TYR A 124 -6.41 3.82 20.25
N TYR A 125 -5.56 4.62 19.62
CA TYR A 125 -6.00 5.85 18.95
C TYR A 125 -6.53 5.52 17.56
N ILE A 126 -7.68 6.07 17.22
CA ILE A 126 -8.23 6.03 15.86
C ILE A 126 -8.50 7.43 15.33
N ARG A 127 -8.46 7.57 14.02
CA ARG A 127 -8.91 8.76 13.30
C ARG A 127 -10.32 8.55 12.78
N LYS A 128 -11.27 9.27 13.37
CA LYS A 128 -12.69 9.24 12.96
C LYS A 128 -13.12 10.65 12.60
N GLN A 129 -13.59 10.85 11.36
CA GLN A 129 -14.02 12.16 10.85
C GLN A 129 -12.96 13.26 11.04
N GLY A 130 -11.69 12.93 10.76
CA GLY A 130 -10.55 13.84 10.89
C GLY A 130 -10.05 14.06 12.32
N LYS A 131 -10.78 13.61 13.35
CA LYS A 131 -10.41 13.77 14.77
C LYS A 131 -9.80 12.50 15.33
N LEU A 132 -8.82 12.65 16.21
CA LEU A 132 -8.27 11.54 16.97
C LEU A 132 -9.15 11.22 18.18
N GLN A 133 -9.41 9.94 18.39
CA GLN A 133 -10.18 9.41 19.52
C GLN A 133 -9.38 8.29 20.18
N LEU A 134 -9.26 8.33 21.50
CA LEU A 134 -8.68 7.23 22.27
C LEU A 134 -9.79 6.23 22.61
N LEU A 135 -9.58 4.98 22.24
CA LEU A 135 -10.40 3.83 22.60
C LEU A 135 -9.61 2.92 23.56
N GLN A 136 -10.34 2.21 24.42
CA GLN A 136 -9.82 1.08 25.19
C GLN A 136 -10.40 -0.20 24.59
N LEU A 137 -9.60 -0.99 23.87
CA LEU A 137 -10.11 -2.11 23.07
C LEU A 137 -10.87 -3.15 23.91
N GLU A 138 -10.46 -3.35 25.16
CA GLU A 138 -11.10 -4.26 26.12
C GLU A 138 -12.55 -3.87 26.46
N SER A 139 -12.95 -2.61 26.18
CA SER A 139 -14.35 -2.17 26.32
C SER A 139 -15.25 -2.69 25.19
N PHE A 140 -14.66 -3.15 24.08
CA PHE A 140 -15.38 -3.66 22.90
C PHE A 140 -15.33 -5.18 22.82
N TYR A 141 -14.20 -5.80 23.13
CA TYR A 141 -14.02 -7.25 23.11
C TYR A 141 -12.76 -7.68 23.88
N ASP A 142 -12.72 -8.95 24.30
CA ASP A 142 -11.48 -9.56 24.81
C ASP A 142 -10.56 -9.92 23.63
N TYR A 143 -9.51 -9.11 23.43
CA TYR A 143 -8.53 -9.29 22.34
C TYR A 143 -7.60 -10.49 22.54
N THR A 144 -7.70 -11.20 23.66
CA THR A 144 -6.95 -12.45 23.89
C THR A 144 -7.70 -13.69 23.39
N GLN A 145 -8.95 -13.52 22.92
CA GLN A 145 -9.78 -14.60 22.43
C GLN A 145 -9.69 -14.73 20.89
N PRO A 146 -9.72 -15.95 20.34
CA PRO A 146 -9.77 -16.17 18.90
C PRO A 146 -10.95 -15.47 18.20
N ARG A 147 -10.86 -15.31 16.88
CA ARG A 147 -11.81 -14.61 15.99
C ARG A 147 -11.79 -13.10 16.09
N LYS A 148 -11.86 -12.55 17.31
CA LYS A 148 -11.83 -11.09 17.54
C LYS A 148 -10.42 -10.57 17.84
N GLY A 149 -9.61 -11.39 18.49
CA GLY A 149 -8.23 -11.11 18.87
C GLY A 149 -7.19 -11.74 17.96
N ASP A 150 -7.56 -12.22 16.77
CA ASP A 150 -6.63 -12.94 15.89
C ASP A 150 -5.43 -12.06 15.50
N TRP A 151 -5.63 -10.75 15.33
CA TRP A 151 -4.54 -9.79 15.12
C TRP A 151 -3.51 -9.82 16.24
N TYR A 152 -3.96 -9.88 17.49
CA TYR A 152 -3.11 -9.95 18.67
C TYR A 152 -2.40 -11.31 18.73
N ILE A 153 -3.16 -12.40 18.64
CA ILE A 153 -2.63 -13.77 18.74
C ILE A 153 -1.60 -14.04 17.64
N GLN A 154 -1.87 -13.60 16.40
CA GLN A 154 -1.00 -13.83 15.26
C GLN A 154 0.30 -13.03 15.37
N SER A 155 0.25 -11.76 15.78
CA SER A 155 1.47 -10.96 15.99
C SER A 155 2.34 -11.52 17.12
N LEU A 156 1.75 -12.06 18.18
CA LEU A 156 2.53 -12.76 19.21
C LEU A 156 3.19 -14.03 18.67
N ALA A 157 2.48 -14.80 17.82
CA ALA A 157 2.96 -16.08 17.31
C ALA A 157 4.01 -15.93 16.19
N SER A 158 3.85 -14.95 15.31
CA SER A 158 4.66 -14.76 14.10
C SER A 158 5.73 -13.68 14.23
N GLY A 159 5.71 -12.89 15.30
CA GLY A 159 6.57 -11.72 15.42
C GLY A 159 6.03 -10.53 14.63
N SER A 160 6.94 -9.71 14.11
CA SER A 160 6.60 -8.55 13.28
C SER A 160 5.95 -8.98 11.97
N VAL A 161 4.65 -8.70 11.79
CA VAL A 161 3.85 -9.27 10.70
C VAL A 161 2.80 -8.29 10.18
N TRP A 162 2.60 -8.30 8.86
CA TRP A 162 1.40 -7.71 8.25
C TRP A 162 0.28 -8.74 8.31
N LEU A 163 -0.84 -8.32 8.88
CA LEU A 163 -2.04 -9.13 8.96
C LEU A 163 -2.84 -8.95 7.67
N GLU A 164 -3.49 -10.03 7.24
CA GLU A 164 -4.44 -9.96 6.14
C GLU A 164 -5.58 -8.98 6.49
N PRO A 165 -6.10 -8.21 5.51
CA PRO A 165 -7.13 -7.24 5.79
C PRO A 165 -8.37 -7.86 6.46
N TYR A 166 -8.79 -7.26 7.57
CA TYR A 166 -9.93 -7.76 8.36
C TYR A 166 -10.82 -6.61 8.82
N PHE A 167 -12.05 -6.93 9.23
CA PHE A 167 -12.98 -5.93 9.76
C PHE A 167 -12.72 -5.68 11.25
N GLY A 168 -12.20 -4.50 11.59
CA GLY A 168 -11.92 -4.11 12.96
C GLY A 168 -13.19 -3.74 13.72
N VAL A 169 -13.59 -4.53 14.71
CA VAL A 169 -14.84 -4.33 15.47
C VAL A 169 -14.87 -2.98 16.19
N ALA A 170 -13.78 -2.60 16.85
CA ALA A 170 -13.70 -1.30 17.55
C ALA A 170 -13.65 -0.11 16.58
N SER A 171 -13.04 -0.31 15.41
CA SER A 171 -12.88 0.71 14.37
C SER A 171 -14.09 0.85 13.45
N ASN A 172 -14.92 -0.20 13.36
CA ASN A 172 -16.06 -0.34 12.47
C ASN A 172 -15.70 -0.09 10.98
N THR A 173 -14.56 -0.64 10.52
CA THR A 173 -14.07 -0.56 9.14
C THR A 173 -13.08 -1.70 8.84
N PHE A 174 -12.78 -1.92 7.56
CA PHE A 174 -11.67 -2.78 7.15
C PHE A 174 -10.33 -2.12 7.43
N LEU A 175 -9.38 -2.92 7.93
CA LEU A 175 -8.03 -2.49 8.29
C LEU A 175 -7.02 -3.43 7.64
N ALA A 176 -5.92 -2.86 7.14
CA ALA A 176 -4.66 -3.57 6.94
C ALA A 176 -3.73 -3.13 8.07
N GLU A 177 -3.25 -4.08 8.86
CA GLU A 177 -2.57 -3.81 10.12
C GLU A 177 -1.21 -4.50 10.18
N PHE A 178 -0.22 -3.77 10.71
CA PHE A 178 1.07 -4.34 11.06
C PHE A 178 1.19 -4.41 12.57
N GLY A 179 1.41 -5.61 13.08
CA GLY A 179 1.64 -5.85 14.50
C GLY A 179 3.06 -6.33 14.75
N THR A 180 3.62 -5.93 15.87
CA THR A 180 4.96 -6.37 16.30
C THR A 180 4.93 -6.60 17.80
N PRO A 181 5.45 -7.73 18.29
CA PRO A 181 5.46 -7.97 19.71
C PRO A 181 6.51 -7.12 20.41
N PHE A 182 6.26 -6.80 21.67
CA PHE A 182 7.19 -6.15 22.57
C PHE A 182 7.31 -6.92 23.88
N TYR A 183 8.38 -6.68 24.59
CA TYR A 183 8.77 -7.48 25.75
C TYR A 183 9.08 -6.60 26.95
N ARG A 184 9.34 -7.20 28.11
CA ARG A 184 10.04 -6.53 29.21
C ARG A 184 11.23 -7.36 29.60
N LEU A 185 12.40 -6.75 29.58
CA LEU A 185 13.57 -7.33 30.19
C LEU A 185 13.44 -7.17 31.71
N ASN A 186 13.51 -8.27 32.45
CA ASN A 186 13.67 -8.19 33.89
C ASN A 186 15.11 -7.74 34.18
N PRO A 187 15.32 -6.55 34.77
CA PRO A 187 16.66 -5.98 34.94
C PRO A 187 17.56 -6.80 35.87
N LYS A 188 16.99 -7.65 36.73
CA LYS A 188 17.76 -8.51 37.66
C LYS A 188 18.10 -9.87 37.07
N THR A 189 17.18 -10.48 36.32
CA THR A 189 17.35 -11.85 35.80
C THR A 189 17.72 -11.91 34.33
N LYS A 190 17.69 -10.76 33.62
CA LYS A 190 17.85 -10.64 32.15
C LYS A 190 16.86 -11.50 31.34
N LYS A 191 15.80 -12.02 31.97
CA LYS A 191 14.75 -12.78 31.28
C LYS A 191 13.82 -11.85 30.51
N ILE A 192 13.41 -12.28 29.33
CA ILE A 192 12.49 -11.57 28.43
C ILE A 192 11.07 -12.06 28.72
N PHE A 193 10.14 -11.13 28.96
CA PHE A 193 8.71 -11.42 29.13
C PHE A 193 7.94 -10.80 27.97
N LEU A 194 7.23 -11.61 27.18
CA LEU A 194 6.35 -11.10 26.13
C LEU A 194 5.21 -10.30 26.78
N LEU A 195 5.10 -9.03 26.40
CA LEU A 195 4.14 -8.11 26.96
C LEU A 195 2.96 -7.83 26.03
N GLY A 196 3.05 -8.18 24.75
CA GLY A 196 2.06 -7.83 23.74
C GLY A 196 2.65 -7.87 22.35
#